data_AF-A0A2I1N9N2-F1
#
_entry.id   AF-A0A2I1N9N2-F1
#
_cell.length_a   1.000
_cell.length_b   1.000
_cell.length_c   1.000
_cell.angle_alpha   90.00
_cell.angle_beta   90.00
_cell.angle_gamma   90.00
#
_symmetry.space_group_name_H-M   'P 1'
#
loop_
_entity.id
_entity.type
_entity.pdbx_description
1 polymer ?
#
loop_
_entity_poly.entity_id
_entity_poly.type
_entity_poly.pdbx_seq_one_letter_code
_entity_poly.pdbx_strand_id
1 'polypeptide(L)'
;MKHKNKDFVLLKTAFNTFSNKRNYDKEPIVIKDYSYFFGVSLEYFSVIIGATIMFYILCLVMDEKIEIWILFVPLIVPFVFVFYDYYAHAIRDNYRLYFTNNSINYMLNGKLKRKININEVPNYLLKPFWKNRLDTEVAIFILVIVVFIVNLWLIYATKPFPKEIYYFIVLWLASKLFANIVFKASLYLWLNKTLSGFRIFPILIIAEPIIDPKSGTGIWLSKQKYYFIYFYNEQIYDEVREYFLQNLGFDIDKTKKLITF
;
A
#
# COMPACT_ATOMS: atom_id res chain seq x y z
N MET A 1 -27.71 18.92 -30.14
CA MET A 1 -28.26 19.38 -28.84
C MET A 1 -29.17 18.38 -28.10
N LYS A 2 -29.76 17.35 -28.75
CA LYS A 2 -30.64 16.36 -28.09
C LYS A 2 -29.95 15.31 -27.19
N HIS A 3 -28.63 15.09 -27.34
CA HIS A 3 -27.91 14.04 -26.59
C HIS A 3 -27.61 14.43 -25.13
N LYS A 4 -27.21 15.69 -24.90
CA LYS A 4 -26.83 16.22 -23.57
C LYS A 4 -27.98 16.19 -22.55
N ASN A 5 -29.22 16.25 -23.03
CA ASN A 5 -30.42 16.26 -22.19
C ASN A 5 -30.82 14.83 -21.76
N LYS A 6 -30.52 13.81 -22.59
CA LYS A 6 -30.73 12.41 -22.20
C LYS A 6 -29.74 11.98 -21.11
N ASP A 7 -28.49 12.41 -21.22
CA ASP A 7 -27.45 12.10 -20.23
C ASP A 7 -27.74 12.76 -18.88
N PHE A 8 -28.25 14.00 -18.89
CA PHE A 8 -28.66 14.71 -17.67
C PHE A 8 -29.90 14.07 -17.01
N VAL A 9 -30.86 13.61 -17.81
CA VAL A 9 -32.03 12.88 -17.32
C VAL A 9 -31.63 11.50 -16.77
N LEU A 10 -30.75 10.76 -17.45
CA LEU A 10 -30.21 9.48 -16.96
C LEU A 10 -29.43 9.63 -15.65
N LEU A 11 -28.63 10.69 -15.53
CA LEU A 11 -27.97 11.05 -14.26
C LEU A 11 -29.02 11.26 -13.16
N LYS A 12 -30.05 12.07 -13.43
CA LYS A 12 -31.09 12.40 -12.46
C LYS A 12 -31.95 11.18 -12.08
N THR A 13 -32.19 10.25 -13.00
CA THR A 13 -32.90 9.00 -12.74
C THR A 13 -32.04 8.02 -11.93
N ALA A 14 -30.73 7.95 -12.17
CA ALA A 14 -29.79 7.20 -11.34
C ALA A 14 -29.65 7.81 -9.92
N PHE A 15 -29.70 9.14 -9.80
CA PHE A 15 -29.74 9.84 -8.50
C PHE A 15 -31.03 9.54 -7.72
N ASN A 16 -32.17 9.35 -8.42
CA ASN A 16 -33.45 9.03 -7.78
C ASN A 16 -33.60 7.56 -7.36
N THR A 17 -32.69 6.66 -7.76
CA THR A 17 -32.68 5.27 -7.27
C THR A 17 -31.97 5.12 -5.91
N PHE A 18 -31.28 6.17 -5.42
CA PHE A 18 -30.73 6.27 -4.06
C PHE A 18 -31.77 6.78 -3.05
N SER A 19 -32.99 6.25 -3.07
CA SER A 19 -34.14 6.82 -2.36
C SER A 19 -34.08 6.71 -0.83
N ASN A 20 -32.98 6.22 -0.25
CA ASN A 20 -32.63 6.43 1.16
C ASN A 20 -31.13 6.72 1.27
N LYS A 21 -30.76 8.00 1.25
CA LYS A 21 -29.42 8.46 1.59
C LYS A 21 -29.10 7.98 3.01
N ARG A 22 -28.19 7.00 3.17
CA ARG A 22 -27.79 6.49 4.50
C ARG A 22 -27.27 7.65 5.33
N ASN A 23 -27.77 7.79 6.55
CA ASN A 23 -27.28 8.78 7.48
C ASN A 23 -26.11 8.19 8.29
N TYR A 24 -24.88 8.46 7.84
CA TYR A 24 -23.66 7.92 8.46
C TYR A 24 -23.36 8.52 9.84
N ASP A 25 -24.02 9.60 10.24
CA ASP A 25 -23.89 10.09 11.62
C ASP A 25 -24.74 9.26 12.61
N LYS A 26 -25.85 8.67 12.15
CA LYS A 26 -26.69 7.75 12.94
C LYS A 26 -26.18 6.32 12.86
N GLU A 27 -25.82 5.87 11.67
CA GLU A 27 -25.36 4.52 11.37
C GLU A 27 -24.01 4.58 10.63
N PRO A 28 -22.92 4.90 11.34
CA PRO A 28 -21.60 5.02 10.73
C PRO A 28 -21.14 3.69 10.14
N ILE A 29 -20.35 3.75 9.07
CA ILE A 29 -19.60 2.57 8.62
C ILE A 29 -18.45 2.39 9.60
N VAL A 30 -18.34 1.19 10.18
CA VAL A 30 -17.26 0.86 11.12
C VAL A 30 -16.48 -0.31 10.56
N ILE A 31 -15.25 -0.05 10.09
CA ILE A 31 -14.35 -1.10 9.61
C ILE A 31 -13.16 -1.26 10.53
N LYS A 32 -12.71 -2.51 10.67
CA LYS A 32 -11.42 -2.78 11.30
C LYS A 32 -10.30 -2.26 10.41
N ASP A 33 -9.36 -1.55 11.01
CA ASP A 33 -8.27 -0.92 10.28
C ASP A 33 -7.01 -1.79 10.34
N TYR A 34 -6.63 -2.33 9.18
CA TYR A 34 -5.39 -3.09 9.00
C TYR A 34 -4.30 -2.26 8.31
N SER A 35 -4.52 -0.96 8.06
CA SER A 35 -3.62 -0.10 7.27
C SER A 35 -2.19 -0.11 7.80
N TYR A 36 -2.01 0.09 9.11
CA TYR A 36 -0.68 0.16 9.71
C TYR A 36 0.09 -1.16 9.56
N PHE A 37 -0.50 -2.26 10.02
CA PHE A 37 0.01 -3.62 9.85
C PHE A 37 0.36 -3.90 8.39
N PHE A 38 -0.61 -3.72 7.48
CA PHE A 38 -0.43 -3.99 6.06
C PHE A 38 0.76 -3.22 5.49
N GLY A 39 0.84 -1.93 5.78
CA GLY A 39 1.89 -1.08 5.24
C GLY A 39 3.30 -1.45 5.72
N VAL A 40 3.47 -1.72 7.02
CA VAL A 40 4.76 -2.11 7.61
C VAL A 40 5.18 -3.50 7.12
N SER A 41 4.26 -4.46 7.21
CA SER A 41 4.49 -5.84 6.79
C SER A 41 4.77 -5.96 5.29
N LEU A 42 4.06 -5.22 4.42
CA LEU A 42 4.28 -5.25 2.97
C LEU A 42 5.71 -4.84 2.61
N GLU A 43 6.19 -3.72 3.17
CA GLU A 43 7.51 -3.20 2.87
C GLU A 43 8.62 -4.15 3.34
N TYR A 44 8.55 -4.57 4.60
CA TYR A 44 9.52 -5.48 5.20
C TYR A 44 9.57 -6.82 4.46
N PHE A 45 8.41 -7.44 4.23
CA PHE A 45 8.32 -8.70 3.50
C PHE A 45 8.89 -8.57 2.08
N SER A 46 8.51 -7.51 1.36
CA SER A 46 8.94 -7.34 -0.04
C SER A 46 10.45 -7.14 -0.17
N VAL A 47 11.07 -6.42 0.76
CA VAL A 47 12.52 -6.17 0.71
C VAL A 47 13.30 -7.44 1.05
N ILE A 48 12.94 -8.15 2.11
CA ILE A 48 13.67 -9.36 2.54
C ILE A 48 13.48 -10.50 1.54
N ILE A 49 12.25 -10.78 1.12
CA ILE A 49 11.98 -11.83 0.12
C ILE A 49 12.55 -11.45 -1.24
N GLY A 50 12.41 -10.18 -1.65
CA GLY A 50 13.00 -9.70 -2.91
C GLY A 50 14.52 -9.85 -2.94
N ALA A 51 15.21 -9.50 -1.85
CA ALA A 51 16.65 -9.70 -1.71
C ALA A 51 17.04 -11.19 -1.72
N THR A 52 16.25 -12.04 -1.06
CA THR A 52 16.48 -13.49 -1.00
C THR A 52 16.37 -14.14 -2.39
N ILE A 53 15.32 -13.80 -3.14
CA ILE A 53 15.11 -14.29 -4.52
C ILE A 53 16.25 -13.83 -5.42
N MET A 54 16.62 -12.55 -5.34
CA MET A 54 17.71 -12.00 -6.14
C MET A 54 19.04 -12.70 -5.83
N PHE A 55 19.37 -12.87 -4.55
CA PHE A 55 20.61 -13.53 -4.13
C PHE A 55 20.66 -14.99 -4.62
N TYR A 56 19.54 -15.70 -4.53
CA TYR A 56 19.43 -17.07 -5.04
C TYR A 56 19.69 -17.15 -6.54
N ILE A 57 19.03 -16.30 -7.33
CA ILE A 57 19.21 -16.27 -8.79
C ILE A 57 20.66 -15.90 -9.15
N LEU A 58 21.28 -14.98 -8.41
CA LEU A 58 22.69 -14.63 -8.63
C LEU A 58 23.61 -15.83 -8.42
N CYS A 59 23.47 -16.54 -7.31
CA CYS A 59 24.30 -17.71 -7.04
C CYS A 59 24.09 -18.84 -8.06
N LEU A 60 22.85 -19.02 -8.57
CA LEU A 60 22.58 -19.93 -9.68
C LEU A 60 23.33 -19.54 -10.96
N VAL A 61 23.37 -18.24 -11.29
CA VAL A 61 24.08 -17.72 -12.47
C VAL A 61 25.60 -17.87 -12.32
N MET A 62 26.12 -17.74 -11.09
CA MET A 62 27.55 -17.84 -10.80
C MET A 62 28.04 -19.28 -10.58
N ASP A 63 27.15 -20.28 -10.66
CA ASP A 63 27.45 -21.70 -10.35
C ASP A 63 28.08 -21.89 -8.95
N GLU A 64 27.68 -21.03 -8.00
CA GLU A 64 28.19 -21.04 -6.64
C GLU A 64 27.40 -22.05 -5.79
N LYS A 65 28.12 -22.86 -5.00
CA LYS A 65 27.49 -23.80 -4.06
C LYS A 65 26.98 -23.05 -2.84
N ILE A 66 25.66 -22.98 -2.70
CA ILE A 66 25.01 -22.35 -1.54
C ILE A 66 24.62 -23.43 -0.53
N GLU A 67 24.95 -23.19 0.75
CA GLU A 67 24.37 -23.99 1.83
C GLU A 67 22.87 -23.73 1.95
N ILE A 68 22.09 -24.81 2.04
CA ILE A 68 20.62 -24.74 2.06
C ILE A 68 20.07 -23.82 3.16
N TRP A 69 20.75 -23.74 4.31
CA TRP A 69 20.34 -22.89 5.44
C TRP A 69 20.37 -21.38 5.11
N ILE A 70 21.26 -20.95 4.23
CA ILE A 70 21.36 -19.55 3.77
C ILE A 70 20.11 -19.15 2.95
N LEU A 71 19.39 -20.13 2.38
CA LEU A 71 18.14 -19.91 1.66
C LEU A 71 16.93 -19.94 2.59
N PHE A 72 16.90 -20.87 3.55
CA PHE A 72 15.74 -21.03 4.43
C PHE A 72 15.61 -19.94 5.50
N VAL A 73 16.72 -19.49 6.10
CA VAL A 73 16.67 -18.51 7.19
C VAL A 73 16.04 -17.18 6.74
N PRO A 74 16.45 -16.56 5.61
CA PRO A 74 15.84 -15.33 5.12
C PRO A 74 14.37 -15.48 4.71
N LEU A 75 13.91 -16.70 4.39
CA LEU A 75 12.49 -16.95 4.11
C LEU A 75 11.66 -16.98 5.38
N ILE A 76 12.16 -17.51 6.50
CA ILE A 76 11.40 -17.63 7.76
C ILE A 76 11.24 -16.29 8.48
N VAL A 77 12.30 -15.48 8.52
CA VAL A 77 12.32 -14.17 9.20
C VAL A 77 11.13 -13.26 8.86
N PRO A 78 10.78 -13.02 7.57
CA PRO A 78 9.66 -12.16 7.23
C PRO A 78 8.31 -12.74 7.66
N PHE A 79 8.13 -14.06 7.69
CA PHE A 79 6.90 -14.64 8.24
C PHE A 79 6.77 -14.39 9.74
N VAL A 80 7.84 -14.64 10.51
CA VAL A 80 7.85 -14.38 11.96
C VAL A 80 7.53 -12.90 12.24
N PHE A 81 8.14 -11.99 11.48
CA PHE A 81 7.84 -10.57 11.58
C PHE A 81 6.37 -10.25 11.29
N VAL A 82 5.82 -10.75 10.18
CA VAL A 82 4.42 -10.51 9.79
C VAL A 82 3.45 -11.05 10.84
N PHE A 83 3.72 -12.24 11.42
CA PHE A 83 2.88 -12.78 12.49
C PHE A 83 2.95 -11.92 13.76
N TYR A 84 4.14 -11.47 14.14
CA TYR A 84 4.31 -10.57 15.27
C TYR A 84 3.60 -9.23 15.04
N ASP A 85 3.78 -8.63 13.86
CA ASP A 85 3.18 -7.35 13.47
C ASP A 85 1.64 -7.46 13.44
N TYR A 86 1.12 -8.58 12.93
CA TYR A 86 -0.31 -8.89 12.95
C TYR A 86 -0.84 -9.01 14.38
N TYR A 87 -0.14 -9.77 15.24
CA TYR A 87 -0.55 -9.88 16.64
C TYR A 87 -0.56 -8.52 17.34
N ALA A 88 0.50 -7.74 17.18
CA ALA A 88 0.66 -6.44 17.81
C ALA A 88 -0.39 -5.42 17.36
N HIS A 89 -0.68 -5.34 16.05
CA HIS A 89 -1.46 -4.25 15.49
C HIS A 89 -2.83 -4.64 14.94
N ALA A 90 -3.10 -5.92 14.70
CA ALA A 90 -4.42 -6.37 14.27
C ALA A 90 -5.20 -7.12 15.37
N ILE A 91 -4.52 -7.80 16.31
CA ILE A 91 -5.20 -8.51 17.41
C ILE A 91 -5.21 -7.65 18.67
N ARG A 92 -4.04 -7.26 19.17
CA ARG A 92 -3.90 -6.54 20.46
C ARG A 92 -4.46 -5.13 20.37
N ASP A 93 -4.10 -4.39 19.32
CA ASP A 93 -4.55 -3.02 19.13
C ASP A 93 -5.87 -3.01 18.33
N ASN A 94 -6.94 -2.46 18.91
CA ASN A 94 -8.25 -2.38 18.26
C ASN A 94 -8.35 -1.09 17.44
N TYR A 95 -7.68 -1.07 16.29
CA TYR A 95 -7.78 0.01 15.31
C TYR A 95 -9.09 -0.10 14.50
N ARG A 96 -9.83 1.01 14.43
CA ARG A 96 -11.10 1.10 13.71
C ARG A 96 -11.21 2.41 12.94
N LEU A 97 -11.84 2.35 11.78
CA LEU A 97 -12.23 3.50 10.99
C LEU A 97 -13.74 3.70 11.11
N TYR A 98 -14.15 4.92 11.43
CA TYR A 98 -15.54 5.32 11.47
C TYR A 98 -15.79 6.34 10.37
N PHE A 99 -16.69 6.01 9.46
CA PHE A 99 -17.12 6.92 8.40
C PHE A 99 -18.43 7.56 8.84
N THR A 100 -18.40 8.88 8.99
CA THR A 100 -19.56 9.72 9.29
C THR A 100 -19.88 10.58 8.07
N ASN A 101 -20.97 11.35 8.07
CA ASN A 101 -21.37 12.10 6.87
C ASN A 101 -20.28 13.07 6.40
N ASN A 102 -19.58 13.69 7.36
CA ASN A 102 -18.62 14.76 7.10
C ASN A 102 -17.18 14.41 7.45
N SER A 103 -16.91 13.20 7.98
CA SER A 103 -15.55 12.86 8.42
C SER A 103 -15.24 11.37 8.40
N ILE A 104 -13.94 11.07 8.28
CA ILE A 104 -13.38 9.75 8.48
C ILE A 104 -12.52 9.80 9.74
N ASN A 105 -12.88 9.01 10.74
CA ASN A 105 -12.27 9.04 12.07
C ASN A 105 -11.46 7.75 12.31
N TYR A 106 -10.17 7.90 12.56
CA TYR A 106 -9.29 6.83 13.04
C TYR A 106 -9.39 6.73 14.56
N MET A 107 -9.80 5.56 15.03
CA MET A 107 -9.93 5.22 16.44
C MET A 107 -8.92 4.15 16.83
N LEU A 108 -8.32 4.28 18.00
CA LEU A 108 -7.51 3.24 18.64
C LEU A 108 -8.07 2.98 20.03
N ASN A 109 -8.52 1.74 20.28
CA ASN A 109 -9.07 1.31 21.57
C ASN A 109 -10.17 2.27 22.06
N GLY A 110 -11.07 2.67 21.15
CA GLY A 110 -12.18 3.59 21.42
C GLY A 110 -11.80 5.08 21.53
N LYS A 111 -10.51 5.43 21.45
CA LYS A 111 -10.05 6.82 21.51
C LYS A 111 -9.78 7.38 20.11
N LEU A 112 -10.28 8.57 19.83
CA LEU A 112 -10.02 9.30 18.58
C LEU A 112 -8.53 9.63 18.46
N LYS A 113 -7.91 9.21 17.36
CA LYS A 113 -6.50 9.50 17.02
C LYS A 113 -6.37 10.52 15.91
N ARG A 114 -7.26 10.45 14.92
CA ARG A 114 -7.30 11.43 13.84
C ARG A 114 -8.71 11.55 13.31
N LYS A 115 -9.14 12.78 13.03
CA LYS A 115 -10.34 13.11 12.29
C LYS A 115 -9.93 13.75 10.97
N ILE A 116 -10.38 13.20 9.86
CA ILE A 116 -10.16 13.73 8.52
C ILE A 116 -11.49 14.26 8.01
N ASN A 117 -11.52 15.51 7.52
CA ASN A 117 -12.71 16.07 6.90
C ASN A 117 -12.90 15.47 5.51
N ILE A 118 -14.12 15.02 5.19
CA ILE A 118 -14.42 14.42 3.89
C ILE A 118 -14.12 15.36 2.72
N ASN A 119 -14.26 16.67 2.93
CA ASN A 119 -14.00 17.69 1.91
C ASN A 119 -12.50 17.85 1.58
N GLU A 120 -11.61 17.45 2.48
CA GLU A 120 -10.16 17.50 2.25
C GLU A 120 -9.66 16.28 1.48
N VAL A 121 -10.38 15.15 1.57
CA VAL A 121 -9.97 13.86 0.99
C VAL A 121 -9.67 13.94 -0.52
N PRO A 122 -10.48 14.62 -1.37
CA PRO A 122 -10.20 14.72 -2.80
C PRO A 122 -8.80 15.23 -3.16
N ASN A 123 -8.18 16.06 -2.31
CA ASN A 123 -6.84 16.60 -2.54
C ASN A 123 -5.73 15.54 -2.42
N TYR A 124 -6.03 14.39 -1.80
CA TYR A 124 -5.07 13.35 -1.45
C TYR A 124 -5.33 12.01 -2.15
N LEU A 125 -6.47 11.86 -2.84
CA LEU A 125 -6.92 10.58 -3.39
C LEU A 125 -5.90 9.97 -4.36
N LEU A 126 -5.32 8.85 -3.92
CA LEU A 126 -4.36 8.08 -4.70
C LEU A 126 -4.48 6.60 -4.36
N LYS A 127 -4.31 5.73 -5.36
CA LYS A 127 -4.18 4.29 -5.19
C LYS A 127 -2.74 3.85 -5.49
N PRO A 128 -1.83 3.96 -4.52
CA PRO A 128 -0.43 3.60 -4.74
C PRO A 128 -0.24 2.08 -4.73
N PHE A 129 0.76 1.61 -5.49
CA PHE A 129 1.22 0.24 -5.48
C PHE A 129 1.98 -0.08 -4.18
N TRP A 130 2.72 0.90 -3.67
CA TRP A 130 3.39 0.86 -2.37
C TRP A 130 2.60 1.67 -1.33
N LYS A 131 3.01 1.59 -0.05
CA LYS A 131 2.39 2.33 1.05
C LYS A 131 2.56 3.86 0.90
N ASN A 132 3.68 4.31 0.34
CA ASN A 132 4.14 5.69 0.50
C ASN A 132 3.66 6.61 -0.64
N ARG A 133 3.30 7.84 -0.25
CA ARG A 133 3.16 8.96 -1.18
C ARG A 133 4.58 9.42 -1.52
N LEU A 134 4.98 9.30 -2.78
CA LEU A 134 6.19 9.91 -3.33
C LEU A 134 6.35 11.33 -2.77
N ASP A 135 7.48 11.71 -2.18
CA ASP A 135 8.60 12.21 -2.98
C ASP A 135 10.00 11.81 -2.48
N THR A 136 10.17 11.48 -1.21
CA THR A 136 11.51 11.31 -0.62
C THR A 136 12.16 9.98 -0.98
N GLU A 137 11.39 8.89 -1.04
CA GLU A 137 11.93 7.57 -1.38
C GLU A 137 12.29 7.44 -2.86
N VAL A 138 11.51 8.06 -3.76
CA VAL A 138 11.91 8.16 -5.17
C VAL A 138 13.10 9.08 -5.34
N ALA A 139 13.20 10.18 -4.59
CA ALA A 139 14.39 11.02 -4.63
C ALA A 139 15.63 10.26 -4.12
N ILE A 140 15.51 9.48 -3.04
CA ILE A 140 16.60 8.63 -2.52
C ILE A 140 16.90 7.49 -3.50
N PHE A 141 15.89 6.88 -4.11
CA PHE A 141 16.07 5.81 -5.08
C PHE A 141 16.73 6.32 -6.37
N ILE A 142 16.27 7.45 -6.90
CA ILE A 142 16.91 8.17 -8.01
C ILE A 142 18.32 8.59 -7.61
N LEU A 143 18.54 9.11 -6.40
CA LEU A 143 19.87 9.47 -5.90
C LEU A 143 20.77 8.24 -5.81
N VAL A 144 20.29 7.11 -5.33
CA VAL A 144 21.03 5.84 -5.30
C VAL A 144 21.36 5.40 -6.72
N ILE A 145 20.40 5.47 -7.66
CA ILE A 145 20.65 5.20 -9.08
C ILE A 145 21.69 6.17 -9.66
N VAL A 146 21.60 7.47 -9.37
CA VAL A 146 22.50 8.51 -9.89
C VAL A 146 23.90 8.37 -9.30
N VAL A 147 24.03 8.20 -7.98
CA VAL A 147 25.30 7.92 -7.30
C VAL A 147 25.88 6.62 -7.84
N PHE A 148 25.05 5.61 -8.08
CA PHE A 148 25.49 4.36 -8.69
C PHE A 148 25.97 4.55 -10.13
N ILE A 149 25.26 5.31 -10.97
CA ILE A 149 25.69 5.67 -12.34
C ILE A 149 26.98 6.50 -12.34
N VAL A 150 27.12 7.46 -11.42
CA VAL A 150 28.32 8.29 -11.27
C VAL A 150 29.52 7.46 -10.81
N ASN A 151 29.32 6.53 -9.86
CA ASN A 151 30.35 5.58 -9.45
C ASN A 151 30.71 4.63 -10.60
N LEU A 152 29.73 4.13 -11.35
CA LEU A 152 29.97 3.33 -12.56
C LEU A 152 30.81 4.11 -13.58
N TRP A 153 30.54 5.40 -13.79
CA TRP A 153 31.28 6.25 -14.72
C TRP A 153 32.72 6.51 -14.26
N LEU A 154 32.92 6.84 -12.97
CA LEU A 154 34.24 7.01 -12.34
C LEU A 154 35.09 5.73 -12.39
N ILE A 155 34.45 4.56 -12.27
CA ILE A 155 35.15 3.27 -12.27
C ILE A 155 35.38 2.73 -13.69
N TYR A 156 34.45 2.94 -14.64
CA TYR A 156 34.65 2.61 -16.06
C TYR A 156 35.85 3.36 -16.66
N ALA A 157 36.16 4.55 -16.13
CA ALA A 157 37.34 5.31 -16.48
C ALA A 157 38.66 4.71 -15.93
N THR A 158 38.61 3.77 -14.98
CA THR A 158 39.78 3.23 -14.28
C THR A 158 39.99 1.71 -14.43
N LYS A 159 38.93 0.89 -14.61
CA LYS A 159 38.99 -0.56 -14.92
C LYS A 159 37.72 -1.05 -15.64
N PRO A 160 37.75 -2.15 -16.41
CA PRO A 160 36.55 -2.75 -16.99
C PRO A 160 35.66 -3.31 -15.88
N PHE A 161 34.51 -2.70 -15.66
CA PHE A 161 33.52 -3.13 -14.68
C PHE A 161 32.75 -4.36 -15.20
N PRO A 162 32.40 -5.34 -14.35
CA PRO A 162 31.57 -6.46 -14.76
C PRO A 162 30.17 -5.95 -15.19
N LYS A 163 29.70 -6.34 -16.39
CA LYS A 163 28.34 -6.03 -16.90
C LYS A 163 27.23 -6.59 -16.02
N GLU A 164 27.57 -7.47 -15.09
CA GLU A 164 26.73 -8.27 -14.20
C GLU A 164 26.00 -7.42 -13.13
N ILE A 165 26.55 -6.25 -12.75
CA ILE A 165 25.99 -5.45 -11.63
C ILE A 165 24.70 -4.70 -12.04
N TYR A 166 24.53 -4.33 -13.31
CA TYR A 166 23.25 -3.79 -13.79
C TYR A 166 22.11 -4.82 -13.62
N TYR A 167 22.39 -6.09 -13.96
CA TYR A 167 21.44 -7.18 -13.80
C TYR A 167 21.07 -7.37 -12.33
N PHE A 168 22.01 -7.20 -11.40
CA PHE A 168 21.76 -7.29 -9.97
C PHE A 168 20.69 -6.29 -9.48
N ILE A 169 20.79 -5.02 -9.90
CA ILE A 169 19.83 -3.98 -9.48
C ILE A 169 18.44 -4.22 -10.10
N VAL A 170 18.40 -4.53 -11.40
CA VAL A 170 17.13 -4.82 -12.09
C VAL A 170 16.46 -6.05 -11.49
N LEU A 171 17.24 -7.09 -11.21
CA LEU A 171 16.76 -8.33 -10.60
C LEU A 171 16.26 -8.11 -9.17
N TRP A 172 16.95 -7.29 -8.37
CA TRP A 172 16.49 -6.90 -7.05
C TRP A 172 15.15 -6.17 -7.10
N LEU A 173 15.01 -5.20 -8.01
CA LEU A 173 13.76 -4.46 -8.22
C LEU A 173 12.62 -5.38 -8.67
N ALA A 174 12.86 -6.21 -9.67
CA ALA A 174 11.89 -7.17 -10.17
C ALA A 174 11.44 -8.14 -9.07
N SER A 175 12.39 -8.67 -8.30
CA SER A 175 12.13 -9.59 -7.19
C SER A 175 11.34 -8.91 -6.06
N LYS A 176 11.65 -7.65 -5.73
CA LYS A 176 10.92 -6.84 -4.75
C LYS A 176 9.47 -6.57 -5.19
N LEU A 177 9.25 -6.25 -6.48
CA LEU A 177 7.91 -6.07 -7.05
C LEU A 177 7.10 -7.37 -7.02
N PHE A 178 7.73 -8.49 -7.38
CA PHE A 178 7.12 -9.81 -7.30
C PHE A 178 6.73 -10.15 -5.86
N ALA A 179 7.64 -9.97 -4.91
CA ALA A 179 7.39 -10.21 -3.49
C ALA A 179 6.23 -9.35 -2.94
N ASN A 180 6.08 -8.10 -3.41
CA ASN A 180 4.95 -7.23 -3.06
C ASN A 180 3.60 -7.81 -3.50
N ILE A 181 3.51 -8.30 -4.74
CA ILE A 181 2.29 -8.92 -5.27
C ILE A 181 1.99 -10.21 -4.51
N VAL A 182 3.01 -11.05 -4.28
CA VAL A 182 2.89 -12.29 -3.51
C VAL A 182 2.38 -12.02 -2.11
N PHE A 183 2.93 -11.02 -1.41
CA PHE A 183 2.46 -10.65 -0.07
C PHE A 183 0.99 -10.24 -0.09
N LYS A 184 0.60 -9.33 -1.00
CA LYS A 184 -0.80 -8.86 -1.11
C LYS A 184 -1.76 -10.01 -1.37
N ALA A 185 -1.43 -10.88 -2.32
CA ALA A 185 -2.26 -12.04 -2.67
C ALA A 185 -2.34 -13.02 -1.49
N SER A 186 -1.22 -13.32 -0.84
CA SER A 186 -1.16 -14.22 0.31
C SER A 186 -1.96 -13.70 1.50
N LEU A 187 -1.84 -12.41 1.80
CA LEU A 187 -2.59 -11.77 2.88
C LEU A 187 -4.09 -11.76 2.57
N TYR A 188 -4.46 -11.42 1.33
CA TYR A 188 -5.87 -11.45 0.91
C TYR A 188 -6.46 -12.86 1.01
N LEU A 189 -5.72 -13.88 0.55
CA LEU A 189 -6.13 -15.27 0.67
C LEU A 189 -6.23 -15.71 2.14
N TRP A 190 -5.31 -15.26 2.99
CA TRP A 190 -5.34 -15.60 4.41
C TRP A 190 -6.58 -15.04 5.11
N LEU A 191 -6.95 -13.80 4.80
CA LEU A 191 -8.11 -13.09 5.36
C LEU A 191 -9.45 -13.58 4.79
N ASN A 192 -9.54 -13.84 3.49
CA ASN A 192 -10.81 -14.15 2.81
C ASN A 192 -11.00 -15.63 2.44
N LYS A 193 -9.95 -16.45 2.50
CA LYS A 193 -9.92 -17.85 2.00
C LYS A 193 -10.21 -18.00 0.50
N THR A 194 -10.25 -16.89 -0.24
CA THR A 194 -10.41 -16.83 -1.69
C THR A 194 -9.60 -15.66 -2.26
N LEU A 195 -9.30 -15.69 -3.56
CA LEU A 195 -8.75 -14.56 -4.31
C LEU A 195 -9.82 -13.81 -5.12
N SER A 196 -11.09 -14.23 -5.06
CA SER A 196 -12.19 -13.47 -5.65
C SER A 196 -12.25 -12.08 -5.02
N GLY A 197 -12.27 -11.03 -5.85
CA GLY A 197 -12.27 -9.64 -5.38
C GLY A 197 -10.88 -9.08 -5.04
N PHE A 198 -9.80 -9.83 -5.27
CA PHE A 198 -8.43 -9.37 -5.05
C PHE A 198 -8.07 -8.15 -5.90
N ARG A 199 -7.35 -7.19 -5.31
CA ARG A 199 -6.90 -5.97 -5.98
C ARG A 199 -5.41 -5.76 -5.78
N ILE A 200 -4.68 -5.52 -6.88
CA ILE A 200 -3.24 -5.19 -6.87
C ILE A 200 -2.96 -3.83 -6.19
N PHE A 201 -3.95 -2.93 -6.23
CA PHE A 201 -3.95 -1.62 -5.58
C PHE A 201 -5.02 -1.59 -4.47
N PRO A 202 -4.79 -2.27 -3.33
CA PRO A 202 -5.77 -2.37 -2.26
C PRO A 202 -5.73 -1.15 -1.32
N ILE A 203 -4.97 -0.10 -1.63
CA ILE A 203 -4.77 1.07 -0.80
C ILE A 203 -5.50 2.27 -1.39
N LEU A 204 -6.15 3.07 -0.54
CA LEU A 204 -6.63 4.41 -0.88
C LEU A 204 -6.05 5.43 0.10
N ILE A 205 -5.14 6.29 -0.36
CA ILE A 205 -4.66 7.43 0.41
C ILE A 205 -5.77 8.48 0.48
N ILE A 206 -6.05 8.97 1.69
CA ILE A 206 -7.12 9.94 1.96
C ILE A 206 -6.64 11.20 2.70
N ALA A 207 -5.39 11.21 3.19
CA ALA A 207 -4.77 12.38 3.79
C ALA A 207 -3.23 12.27 3.79
N GLU A 208 -2.55 13.30 4.26
CA GLU A 208 -1.11 13.25 4.56
C GLU A 208 -0.79 12.41 5.79
N PRO A 209 0.35 11.72 5.84
CA PRO A 209 0.72 10.88 6.98
C PRO A 209 0.99 11.70 8.25
N ILE A 210 0.60 11.18 9.41
CA ILE A 210 1.09 11.68 10.70
C ILE A 210 2.44 11.02 10.97
N ILE A 211 3.49 11.82 11.12
CA ILE A 211 4.85 11.39 11.48
C ILE A 211 5.01 11.53 12.99
N ASP A 212 5.33 10.44 13.69
CA ASP A 212 5.58 10.47 15.14
C ASP A 212 7.03 10.93 15.42
N PRO A 213 7.23 12.13 16.01
CA PRO A 213 8.57 12.68 16.25
C PRO A 213 9.38 11.89 17.29
N LYS A 214 8.74 11.14 18.21
CA LYS A 214 9.44 10.37 19.25
C LYS A 214 10.06 9.08 18.74
N SER A 215 9.85 8.76 17.47
CA SER A 215 10.05 7.40 16.97
C SER A 215 11.35 7.18 16.19
N GLY A 216 12.22 8.20 16.09
CA GLY A 216 13.55 8.11 15.47
C GLY A 216 13.52 7.89 13.94
N THR A 217 14.53 8.41 13.24
CA THR A 217 14.77 8.21 11.80
C THR A 217 15.35 6.82 11.55
N GLY A 218 14.56 5.78 11.74
CA GLY A 218 14.95 4.42 11.37
C GLY A 218 14.91 4.21 9.86
N ILE A 219 15.80 3.36 9.33
CA ILE A 219 15.96 2.97 7.91
C ILE A 219 14.65 2.46 7.26
N TRP A 220 13.66 2.10 8.08
CA TRP A 220 12.35 1.62 7.68
C TRP A 220 11.29 2.69 8.00
N LEU A 221 11.15 3.70 7.13
CA LEU A 221 10.28 4.89 7.21
C LEU A 221 8.76 4.63 7.38
N SER A 222 8.35 3.42 7.77
CA SER A 222 6.98 2.95 7.81
C SER A 222 6.19 3.34 9.06
N LYS A 223 6.61 4.36 9.83
CA LYS A 223 5.87 4.83 11.02
C LYS A 223 4.76 5.85 10.73
N GLN A 224 4.46 6.06 9.44
CA GLN A 224 3.32 6.83 8.97
C GLN A 224 2.00 6.12 9.35
N LYS A 225 1.15 6.82 10.12
CA LYS A 225 -0.15 6.31 10.61
C LYS A 225 -1.32 7.18 10.16
N TYR A 226 -2.50 6.56 10.12
CA TYR A 226 -3.80 7.23 10.04
C TYR A 226 -4.07 8.05 8.77
N TYR A 227 -3.67 7.59 7.58
CA TYR A 227 -3.78 8.40 6.36
C TYR A 227 -4.26 7.66 5.11
N PHE A 228 -4.42 6.34 5.18
CA PHE A 228 -4.94 5.54 4.07
C PHE A 228 -5.84 4.41 4.58
N ILE A 229 -6.74 3.98 3.70
CA ILE A 229 -7.63 2.84 3.90
C ILE A 229 -7.04 1.63 3.16
N TYR A 230 -7.00 0.48 3.83
CA TYR A 230 -6.64 -0.79 3.20
C TYR A 230 -7.90 -1.64 2.96
N PHE A 231 -8.15 -1.99 1.71
CA PHE A 231 -9.26 -2.83 1.26
C PHE A 231 -8.85 -4.29 1.31
N TYR A 232 -9.27 -4.98 2.37
CA TYR A 232 -8.93 -6.38 2.58
C TYR A 232 -10.02 -7.36 2.13
N ASN A 233 -11.20 -6.89 1.73
CA ASN A 233 -12.26 -7.73 1.14
C ASN A 233 -13.12 -6.90 0.16
N GLU A 234 -13.94 -7.58 -0.64
CA GLU A 234 -14.80 -6.94 -1.65
C GLU A 234 -15.94 -6.13 -1.01
N GLN A 235 -16.57 -6.66 0.03
CA GLN A 235 -17.68 -5.99 0.73
C GLN A 235 -17.29 -4.59 1.25
N ILE A 236 -16.11 -4.47 1.88
CA ILE A 236 -15.59 -3.20 2.39
C ILE A 236 -15.26 -2.25 1.27
N TYR A 237 -14.74 -2.78 0.14
CA TYR A 237 -14.50 -1.95 -1.02
C TYR A 237 -15.79 -1.32 -1.52
N ASP A 238 -16.86 -2.12 -1.65
CA ASP A 238 -18.15 -1.66 -2.15
C ASP A 238 -18.81 -0.68 -1.17
N GLU A 239 -18.80 -0.98 0.13
CA GLU A 239 -19.37 -0.09 1.15
C GLU A 239 -18.64 1.27 1.21
N VAL A 240 -17.31 1.27 1.10
CA VAL A 240 -16.52 2.51 1.06
C VAL A 240 -16.74 3.23 -0.28
N ARG A 241 -16.82 2.52 -1.41
CA ARG A 241 -17.11 3.11 -2.72
C ARG A 241 -18.46 3.83 -2.71
N GLU A 242 -19.51 3.20 -2.18
CA GLU A 242 -20.82 3.79 -2.02
C GLU A 242 -20.80 5.03 -1.11
N TYR A 243 -20.04 4.99 -0.02
CA TYR A 243 -19.83 6.16 0.85
C TYR A 243 -19.24 7.36 0.11
N PHE A 244 -18.19 7.16 -0.69
CA PHE A 244 -17.56 8.22 -1.48
C PHE A 244 -18.48 8.74 -2.59
N LEU A 245 -19.22 7.86 -3.26
CA LEU A 245 -20.21 8.22 -4.26
C LEU A 245 -21.33 9.08 -3.64
N GLN A 246 -21.84 8.69 -2.48
CA GLN A 246 -22.95 9.38 -1.82
C GLN A 246 -22.56 10.75 -1.26
N ASN A 247 -21.39 10.87 -0.63
CA ASN A 247 -21.00 12.09 0.10
C ASN A 247 -20.20 13.08 -0.75
N LEU A 248 -19.45 12.61 -1.75
CA LEU A 248 -18.62 13.46 -2.61
C LEU A 248 -19.01 13.42 -4.08
N GLY A 249 -19.97 12.57 -4.49
CA GLY A 249 -20.29 12.37 -5.91
C GLY A 249 -19.11 11.76 -6.69
N PHE A 250 -18.15 11.15 -6.00
CA PHE A 250 -16.89 10.70 -6.57
C PHE A 250 -16.78 9.18 -6.51
N ASP A 251 -16.42 8.57 -7.64
CA ASP A 251 -16.17 7.14 -7.73
C ASP A 251 -14.69 6.84 -7.48
N ILE A 252 -14.38 6.11 -6.42
CA ILE A 252 -13.01 5.70 -6.10
C ILE A 252 -12.37 4.80 -7.17
N ASP A 253 -13.16 4.18 -8.05
CA ASP A 253 -12.62 3.44 -9.21
C ASP A 253 -11.85 4.37 -10.17
N LYS A 254 -12.21 5.66 -10.23
CA LYS A 254 -11.58 6.67 -11.08
C LYS A 254 -10.33 7.28 -10.47
N THR A 255 -9.99 6.93 -9.22
CA THR A 255 -8.77 7.43 -8.56
C THR A 255 -7.51 6.98 -9.29
N LYS A 256 -6.56 7.91 -9.46
CA LYS A 256 -5.26 7.65 -10.10
C LYS A 256 -4.52 6.52 -9.37
N LYS A 257 -4.07 5.53 -10.15
CA LYS A 257 -3.17 4.46 -9.70
C LYS A 257 -1.72 4.91 -9.88
N LEU A 258 -0.87 4.66 -8.90
CA LEU A 258 0.54 5.07 -8.93
C LEU A 258 1.45 3.88 -8.67
N ILE A 259 2.37 3.62 -9.59
CA ILE A 259 3.47 2.68 -9.38
C ILE A 259 4.73 3.51 -9.17
N THR A 260 5.40 3.29 -8.05
CA THR A 260 6.58 4.01 -7.62
C THR A 260 7.73 3.02 -7.54
N PHE A 261 8.93 3.42 -7.99
CA PHE A 261 10.12 2.57 -8.02
C PHE A 261 11.13 3.09 -7.01
#